data_AF-A0A6I1F9M3-F1
#
_entry.id   AF-A0A6I1F9M3-F1
#
_cell.length_a   1.000
_cell.length_b   1.000
_cell.length_c   1.000
_cell.angle_alpha   90.00
_cell.angle_beta   90.00
_cell.angle_gamma   90.00
#
_symmetry.space_group_name_H-M   'P 1'
#
loop_
_entity.id
_entity.type
_entity.pdbx_description
1 polymer ?
#
loop_
_entity_poly.entity_id
_entity_poly.type
_entity_poly.pdbx_seq_one_letter_code
_entity_poly.pdbx_strand_id
1 'polypeptide(L)'
;MKTKAKIIGTKYKPDYTRPRYVVKLETIDGKFLIIDFEYDETSNTKSYTPRRVHFDGKNYESKLSWYTKAVENMTVQKFLAIIAAKMDKKYLTA
;
A
#
# COMPACT_ATOMS: atom_id res chain seq x y z
N MET A 1 13.82 -5.36 -3.95
CA MET A 1 13.66 -3.88 -3.79
C MET A 1 12.90 -3.59 -2.50
N LYS A 2 13.23 -2.50 -1.80
CA LYS A 2 12.48 -2.02 -0.61
C LYS A 2 11.90 -0.63 -0.86
N THR A 3 10.82 -0.30 -0.15
CA THR A 3 10.32 1.06 -0.03
C THR A 3 11.27 1.91 0.82
N LYS A 4 11.38 3.20 0.53
CA LYS A 4 12.10 4.16 1.38
C LYS A 4 11.34 4.38 2.68
N ALA A 5 10.01 4.46 2.63
CA ALA A 5 9.19 4.52 3.83
C ALA A 5 9.15 3.19 4.59
N LYS A 6 9.08 3.30 5.92
CA LYS A 6 9.05 2.18 6.87
C LYS A 6 7.60 1.85 7.23
N ILE A 7 7.21 0.58 7.15
CA ILE A 7 5.90 0.12 7.64
C ILE A 7 5.92 0.15 9.17
N ILE A 8 4.96 0.86 9.77
CA ILE A 8 4.80 0.99 11.22
C ILE A 8 3.44 0.48 11.73
N GLY A 9 2.47 0.27 10.84
CA GLY A 9 1.17 -0.28 11.20
C GLY A 9 0.50 -0.95 10.02
N THR A 10 -0.24 -2.03 10.26
CA THR A 10 -0.87 -2.83 9.21
C THR A 10 -2.21 -3.39 9.68
N LYS A 11 -3.17 -3.53 8.76
CA LYS A 11 -4.43 -4.23 8.98
C LYS A 11 -4.83 -4.96 7.71
N TYR A 12 -5.32 -6.19 7.85
CA TYR A 12 -5.93 -6.96 6.78
C TYR A 12 -7.45 -6.96 6.91
N LYS A 13 -8.16 -6.88 5.79
CA LYS A 13 -9.62 -6.82 5.70
C LYS A 13 -10.09 -7.81 4.60
N PRO A 14 -10.24 -9.11 4.93
CA PRO A 14 -10.64 -10.13 3.95
C PRO A 14 -12.11 -10.04 3.52
N ASP A 15 -12.98 -9.48 4.36
CA ASP A 15 -14.45 -9.54 4.18
C ASP A 15 -15.01 -8.63 3.06
N TYR A 16 -14.15 -7.90 2.34
CA TYR A 16 -14.57 -7.11 1.19
C TYR A 16 -14.60 -7.97 -0.07
N THR A 17 -15.46 -7.63 -1.04
CA THR A 17 -15.51 -8.29 -2.37
C THR A 17 -14.13 -8.45 -3.00
N ARG A 18 -13.24 -7.47 -2.79
CA ARG A 18 -11.81 -7.57 -3.05
C ARG A 18 -11.09 -7.37 -1.72
N PRO A 19 -10.29 -8.34 -1.23
CA PRO A 19 -9.61 -8.20 0.04
C PRO A 19 -8.71 -6.97 0.06
N ARG A 20 -8.53 -6.38 1.25
CA ARG A 20 -7.81 -5.10 1.39
C ARG A 20 -6.72 -5.15 2.43
N TYR A 21 -5.68 -4.38 2.16
CA TYR A 21 -4.65 -4.03 3.12
C TYR A 21 -4.77 -2.54 3.47
N VAL A 22 -4.64 -2.25 4.77
CA VAL A 22 -4.38 -0.89 5.25
C VAL A 22 -2.98 -0.88 5.82
N VAL A 23 -2.15 0.02 5.32
CA VAL A 23 -0.77 0.19 5.80
C VAL A 23 -0.54 1.63 6.24
N LYS A 24 0.11 1.78 7.38
CA LYS A 24 0.68 3.05 7.86
C LYS A 24 2.18 2.97 7.70
N LEU A 25 2.72 3.92 6.96
CA LEU A 25 4.12 4.08 6.62
C LEU A 25 4.63 5.37 7.26
N GLU A 26 5.84 5.34 7.80
CA GLU A 26 6.62 6.51 8.20
C GLU A 26 7.63 6.83 7.10
N THR A 27 7.59 8.05 6.57
CA THR A 27 8.52 8.50 5.52
C THR A 27 9.87 8.88 6.12
N ILE A 28 10.87 9.06 5.24
CA ILE A 28 12.20 9.51 5.64
C ILE A 28 12.20 10.86 6.37
N ASP A 29 11.20 11.70 6.11
CA ASP A 29 11.03 13.02 6.73
C ASP A 29 10.15 12.96 8.00
N GLY A 30 9.86 11.76 8.51
CA GLY A 30 9.03 11.55 9.71
C GLY A 30 7.52 11.75 9.51
N LYS A 31 7.06 11.95 8.28
CA LYS A 31 5.62 12.10 7.98
C LYS A 31 4.95 10.74 7.86
N PHE A 32 3.62 10.72 8.02
CA PHE A 32 2.85 9.49 7.90
C PHE A 32 2.07 9.39 6.59
N LEU A 33 2.25 8.26 5.90
CA LEU A 33 1.48 7.86 4.72
C LEU A 33 0.61 6.66 5.09
N ILE A 34 -0.72 6.81 4.98
CA ILE A 34 -1.68 5.72 5.21
C ILE A 34 -2.31 5.36 3.87
N ILE A 35 -2.31 4.08 3.52
CA ILE A 35 -2.84 3.57 2.26
C ILE A 35 -3.80 2.43 2.56
N ASP A 36 -5.06 2.59 2.17
CA ASP A 36 -6.04 1.51 2.03
C ASP A 36 -6.06 1.12 0.54
N PHE A 37 -5.68 -0.12 0.22
CA PHE A 37 -5.66 -0.63 -1.14
C PHE A 37 -6.21 -2.05 -1.20
N GLU A 38 -6.93 -2.34 -2.27
CA GLU A 38 -7.47 -3.66 -2.57
C GLU A 38 -6.56 -4.39 -3.55
N TYR A 39 -6.60 -5.72 -3.51
CA TYR A 39 -5.97 -6.56 -4.51
C TYR A 39 -6.98 -7.47 -5.20
N ASP A 40 -6.66 -7.83 -6.45
CA ASP A 40 -7.45 -8.75 -7.27
C ASP A 40 -6.55 -9.91 -7.70
N GLU A 41 -7.02 -11.14 -7.50
CA GLU A 41 -6.31 -12.40 -7.81
C GLU A 41 -6.95 -13.15 -8.98
N THR A 42 -7.91 -12.55 -9.70
CA THR A 42 -8.59 -13.21 -10.83
C THR A 42 -7.67 -13.49 -12.03
N SER A 43 -6.52 -12.82 -12.10
CA SER A 43 -5.47 -13.06 -13.10
C SER A 43 -4.29 -13.84 -12.51
N ASN A 44 -3.47 -14.44 -13.38
CA ASN A 44 -2.18 -15.07 -13.00
C ASN A 44 -1.23 -14.12 -12.24
N THR A 45 -1.48 -12.81 -12.27
CA THR A 45 -0.78 -11.79 -11.50
C THR A 45 -1.75 -11.01 -10.63
N LYS A 46 -1.39 -10.77 -9.36
CA LYS A 46 -2.18 -9.88 -8.50
C LYS A 46 -2.08 -8.44 -9.00
N SER A 47 -3.22 -7.75 -9.10
CA SER A 47 -3.25 -6.31 -9.36
C SER A 47 -3.66 -5.54 -8.10
N TYR A 48 -3.11 -4.34 -7.92
CA TYR A 48 -3.32 -3.56 -6.69
C TYR A 48 -3.94 -2.21 -7.01
N THR A 49 -4.98 -1.82 -6.28
CA THR A 49 -5.69 -0.55 -6.51
C THR A 49 -5.80 0.26 -5.22
N PRO A 50 -5.17 1.47 -5.15
CA PRO A 50 -5.39 2.37 -4.03
C PRO A 50 -6.85 2.82 -3.96
N ARG A 51 -7.43 2.76 -2.76
CA ARG A 51 -8.80 3.22 -2.48
C ARG A 51 -8.81 4.48 -1.65
N ARG A 52 -7.91 4.59 -0.68
CA ARG A 52 -7.78 5.77 0.18
C ARG A 52 -6.33 6.00 0.55
N VAL A 53 -5.87 7.23 0.39
CA VAL A 53 -4.52 7.67 0.69
C VAL A 53 -4.63 8.87 1.61
N HIS A 54 -3.99 8.80 2.78
CA HIS A 54 -3.76 9.97 3.61
C HIS A 54 -2.28 10.22 3.75
N PHE A 55 -1.88 11.47 3.60
CA PHE A 55 -0.50 11.87 3.84
C PHE A 55 -0.49 13.08 4.77
N ASP A 56 0.17 12.92 5.90
CA ASP A 56 0.39 14.00 6.88
C ASP A 56 -0.92 14.70 7.29
N GLY A 57 -1.94 13.89 7.60
CA GLY A 57 -3.27 14.36 7.99
C GLY A 57 -4.20 14.78 6.84
N LYS A 58 -3.69 14.91 5.61
CA LYS A 58 -4.50 15.30 4.43
C LYS A 58 -4.97 14.09 3.63
N ASN A 59 -6.22 14.11 3.20
CA ASN A 59 -6.80 13.08 2.33
C ASN A 59 -6.46 13.35 0.85
N TYR A 60 -5.94 12.34 0.17
CA TYR A 60 -5.55 12.35 -1.25
C TYR A 60 -6.41 11.40 -2.09
N GLU A 61 -7.55 10.94 -1.58
CA GLU A 61 -8.45 10.02 -2.28
C GLU A 61 -7.70 8.75 -2.71
N SER A 62 -7.73 8.37 -3.98
CA SER A 62 -6.94 7.25 -4.55
C SER A 62 -5.59 7.70 -5.14
N LYS A 63 -5.21 8.98 -5.02
CA LYS A 63 -4.04 9.55 -5.70
C LYS A 63 -2.76 9.24 -4.92
N LEU A 64 -2.06 8.20 -5.36
CA LEU A 64 -0.78 7.77 -4.79
C LEU A 64 0.44 8.08 -5.69
N SER A 65 0.21 8.42 -6.96
CA SER A 65 1.27 8.55 -7.98
C SER A 65 2.26 9.68 -7.69
N TRP A 66 1.82 10.78 -7.09
CA TRP A 66 2.69 11.89 -6.71
C TRP A 66 3.78 11.42 -5.73
N TYR A 67 3.40 10.58 -4.76
CA TYR A 67 4.30 10.03 -3.76
C TYR A 67 5.24 8.99 -4.37
N THR A 68 4.69 8.01 -5.09
CA THR A 68 5.51 6.90 -5.58
C THR A 68 6.49 7.34 -6.65
N LYS A 69 6.12 8.33 -7.48
CA LYS A 69 7.03 8.90 -8.48
C LYS A 69 8.08 9.79 -7.84
N ALA A 70 7.67 10.77 -7.01
CA ALA A 70 8.62 11.76 -6.49
C ALA A 70 9.51 11.20 -5.37
N VAL A 71 8.95 10.37 -4.48
CA VAL A 71 9.66 9.88 -3.29
C VAL A 71 10.28 8.52 -3.55
N GLU A 72 9.49 7.57 -4.07
CA GLU A 72 9.92 6.17 -4.20
C GLU A 72 10.55 5.83 -5.56
N ASN A 73 10.50 6.75 -6.53
CA ASN A 73 10.97 6.59 -7.91
C ASN A 73 10.47 5.29 -8.58
N MET A 74 9.18 4.99 -8.43
CA MET A 74 8.55 3.81 -9.03
C MET A 74 7.06 4.00 -9.31
N THR A 75 6.48 3.07 -10.08
CA THR A 75 5.05 3.06 -10.36
C THR A 75 4.24 2.68 -9.12
N VAL A 76 2.97 3.11 -9.08
CA VAL A 76 2.04 2.75 -8.02
C VAL A 76 1.91 1.23 -7.87
N GLN A 77 1.78 0.50 -8.98
CA GLN A 77 1.69 -0.96 -8.96
C GLN A 77 2.92 -1.62 -8.32
N LYS A 78 4.13 -1.22 -8.72
CA LYS A 78 5.36 -1.78 -8.17
C LYS A 78 5.51 -1.49 -6.68
N PHE A 79 5.15 -0.27 -6.27
CA PHE A 79 5.18 0.13 -4.86
C PHE A 79 4.20 -0.70 -4.01
N LEU A 80 2.94 -0.84 -4.45
CA LEU A 80 1.95 -1.63 -3.74
C LEU A 80 2.29 -3.12 -3.73
N ALA A 81 2.88 -3.66 -4.81
CA ALA A 81 3.32 -5.05 -4.85
C ALA A 81 4.42 -5.35 -3.80
N ILE A 82 5.38 -4.43 -3.60
CA ILE A 82 6.41 -4.58 -2.56
C ILE A 82 5.79 -4.61 -1.17
N ILE A 83 4.79 -3.76 -0.92
CA ILE A 83 4.06 -3.73 0.35
C ILE A 83 3.23 -5.00 0.53
N ALA A 84 2.48 -5.39 -0.50
CA ALA A 84 1.62 -6.56 -0.50
C ALA A 84 2.42 -7.84 -0.23
N ALA A 85 3.60 -8.02 -0.82
CA ALA A 85 4.45 -9.18 -0.53
C ALA A 85 4.78 -9.32 0.98
N LYS A 86 4.93 -8.20 1.70
CA LYS A 86 5.11 -8.21 3.16
C LYS A 86 3.82 -8.51 3.91
N MET A 87 2.67 -8.05 3.40
CA MET A 87 1.37 -8.29 4.01
C MET A 87 0.91 -9.73 3.80
N ASP A 88 1.09 -10.28 2.60
CA ASP A 88 0.83 -11.66 2.26
C ASP A 88 1.61 -12.59 3.19
N LYS A 89 2.91 -12.34 3.38
CA LYS A 89 3.74 -13.07 4.36
C LYS A 89 3.29 -12.92 5.82
N LYS A 90 2.58 -11.85 6.16
CA LYS A 90 2.11 -11.59 7.53
C LYS A 90 0.74 -12.19 7.81
N TYR A 91 -0.15 -12.18 6.82
CA TYR A 91 -1.57 -12.44 7.01
C TYR A 91 -2.10 -13.64 6.24
N LEU A 92 -1.43 -14.05 5.16
CA LEU A 92 -1.92 -15.11 4.26
C LEU A 92 -1.11 -16.39 4.34
N THR A 93 0.16 -16.32 4.74
CA THR A 93 0.93 -17.52 5.08
C THR A 93 0.51 -18.01 6.46
N ALA A 94 -0.23 -19.11 6.48
CA ALA A 94 -0.43 -19.98 7.64
C ALA A 94 0.87 -20.73 7.99
#